data_AF-A0A1F5SI48-F1
#
_entry.id   AF-A0A1F5SI48-F1
#
_cell.length_a   1.000
_cell.length_b   1.000
_cell.length_c   1.000
_cell.angle_alpha   90.00
_cell.angle_beta   90.00
_cell.angle_gamma   90.00
#
_symmetry.space_group_name_H-M   'P 1'
#
loop_
_entity.id
_entity.type
_entity.pdbx_description
1 polymer ?
#
loop_
_entity_poly.entity_id
_entity_poly.type
_entity_poly.pdbx_seq_one_letter_code
_entity_poly.pdbx_strand_id
1 'polypeptide(L)'
;MNKILSIFKRKDLLKVLLVGVGILAGGGFFYAVKADQIQYTYYSDADGDGYGVTSTTTLATEPPAGYARNGGDCADTVAAINPGAAEVCDNIDNDCDGYVDENVLITYYRDFDGDGYGLTSSTTQACSVPSGYATNQTDCNDSNADIKPGAAEACDNIDNDCDGSIDENCDLNTYYRDADNDTYGNPGQATTSYGSAPSGYVSNNNDCNDTKANIHPNAAEACDNIDNDCDGSIDEYCASMKTYYRDADGDTYGNPSVSTTSLEAPSGYVNNDRDCNDTKGSIRPGVREICDGIDNNCDGTVDENMASRTYYFDNDADGFGGTATTSDCRLPLGYVTNNKDCNDSNRLIYPGAVEVKDNVDNDCDGKTDEDEAANASEICPYLGDNRLGTFVSCVNHYLNKLKAEGELENPEKARILKGLIQKIKEVIKTEKVEDKAEKKEIKKEIKDKKEEISGIRGGIKDLKEKFSGSFKKKGSCGE
;
A
#
# COMPACT_ATOMS: atom_id res chain seq x y z
N MET A 1 -92.30 -12.35 83.30
CA MET A 1 -91.63 -11.35 82.43
C MET A 1 -90.20 -11.73 82.04
N ASN A 2 -89.37 -12.31 82.91
CA ASN A 2 -87.95 -12.58 82.59
C ASN A 2 -87.64 -13.79 81.70
N LYS A 3 -88.64 -14.54 81.20
CA LYS A 3 -88.43 -15.68 80.27
C LYS A 3 -88.78 -15.37 78.81
N ILE A 4 -89.37 -14.21 78.51
CA ILE A 4 -89.80 -13.83 77.16
C ILE A 4 -88.76 -12.92 76.47
N LEU A 5 -87.90 -12.24 77.23
CA LEU A 5 -86.86 -11.36 76.67
C LEU A 5 -85.64 -12.09 76.07
N SER A 6 -85.43 -13.39 76.34
CA SER A 6 -84.21 -14.08 75.88
C SER A 6 -84.25 -14.55 74.41
N ILE A 7 -85.36 -14.32 73.69
CA ILE A 7 -85.51 -14.71 72.28
C ILE A 7 -85.13 -13.56 71.31
N PHE A 8 -85.03 -12.32 71.79
CA PHE A 8 -84.78 -11.13 70.95
C PHE A 8 -83.28 -10.80 70.78
N LYS A 9 -82.52 -11.69 70.13
CA LYS A 9 -81.15 -11.40 69.67
C LYS A 9 -80.91 -11.67 68.18
N ARG A 10 -81.96 -11.77 67.36
CA ARG A 10 -81.82 -11.68 65.90
C ARG A 10 -82.47 -10.39 65.42
N LYS A 11 -81.68 -9.61 64.69
CA LYS A 11 -82.03 -8.30 64.12
C LYS A 11 -83.08 -8.49 63.02
N ASP A 12 -84.34 -8.69 63.38
CA ASP A 12 -85.45 -8.53 62.44
C ASP A 12 -86.55 -7.71 63.11
N LEU A 13 -87.04 -6.72 62.36
CA LEU A 13 -87.75 -5.54 62.83
C LEU A 13 -89.18 -5.87 63.30
N LEU A 14 -89.33 -6.50 64.47
CA LEU A 14 -90.65 -6.82 65.02
C LEU A 14 -91.32 -5.57 65.62
N LYS A 15 -92.19 -4.89 64.87
CA LYS A 15 -93.11 -3.88 65.42
C LYS A 15 -94.30 -4.58 66.09
N VAL A 16 -94.26 -4.75 67.40
CA VAL A 16 -95.40 -5.28 68.18
C VAL A 16 -96.38 -4.13 68.50
N LEU A 17 -97.55 -4.12 67.86
CA LEU A 17 -98.64 -3.19 68.19
C LEU A 17 -99.47 -3.76 69.36
N LEU A 18 -99.30 -3.23 70.57
CA LEU A 18 -100.14 -3.57 71.73
C LEU A 18 -101.50 -2.87 71.62
N VAL A 19 -102.54 -3.59 71.20
CA VAL A 19 -103.93 -3.10 71.28
C VAL A 19 -104.47 -3.43 72.66
N GLY A 20 -104.58 -2.42 73.52
CA GLY A 20 -105.06 -2.58 74.91
C GLY A 20 -106.58 -2.73 74.99
N VAL A 21 -107.06 -3.60 75.89
CA VAL A 21 -108.44 -3.58 76.40
C VAL A 21 -108.46 -3.99 77.88
N GLY A 22 -109.36 -3.33 78.62
CA GLY A 22 -109.40 -3.20 80.08
C GLY A 22 -109.88 -4.42 80.88
N ILE A 23 -109.74 -4.26 82.19
CA ILE A 23 -109.94 -5.27 83.24
C ILE A 23 -111.39 -5.25 83.73
N LEU A 24 -112.01 -6.43 83.84
CA LEU A 24 -113.07 -6.69 84.83
C LEU A 24 -112.62 -7.83 85.74
N ALA A 25 -112.94 -7.68 87.02
CA ALA A 25 -112.40 -8.43 88.14
C ALA A 25 -112.72 -9.93 88.08
N GLY A 26 -111.68 -10.75 88.30
CA GLY A 26 -111.80 -12.17 88.67
C GLY A 26 -111.53 -13.17 87.55
N GLY A 27 -110.26 -13.59 87.43
CA GLY A 27 -109.86 -14.82 86.72
C GLY A 27 -109.06 -14.61 85.43
N GLY A 28 -107.76 -14.94 85.47
CA GLY A 28 -106.91 -15.30 84.31
C GLY A 28 -106.81 -14.32 83.14
N PHE A 29 -105.69 -13.58 83.04
CA PHE A 29 -105.33 -12.85 81.81
C PHE A 29 -104.82 -13.82 80.74
N PHE A 30 -105.62 -14.05 79.70
CA PHE A 30 -105.13 -14.57 78.43
C PHE A 30 -104.84 -13.39 77.51
N TYR A 31 -103.57 -13.16 77.21
CA TYR A 31 -103.17 -12.27 76.11
C TYR A 31 -103.22 -13.08 74.81
N ALA A 32 -104.18 -12.80 73.95
CA ALA A 32 -104.12 -13.26 72.57
C ALA A 32 -103.16 -12.33 71.81
N VAL A 33 -101.90 -12.73 71.70
CA VAL A 33 -100.97 -12.10 70.76
C VAL A 33 -101.33 -12.64 69.39
N LYS A 34 -101.88 -11.81 68.49
CA LYS A 34 -101.83 -12.14 67.06
C LYS A 34 -100.35 -12.10 66.67
N ALA A 35 -99.76 -13.26 66.41
CA ALA A 35 -98.48 -13.34 65.73
C ALA A 35 -98.70 -12.77 64.32
N ASP A 36 -98.23 -11.54 64.10
CA ASP A 36 -98.08 -11.02 62.74
C ASP A 36 -97.12 -11.98 62.03
N GLN A 37 -97.56 -12.54 60.91
CA GLN A 37 -96.78 -13.58 60.23
C GLN A 37 -95.47 -12.95 59.73
N ILE A 38 -94.32 -13.51 60.10
CA ILE A 38 -93.03 -13.02 59.64
C ILE A 38 -92.97 -13.28 58.13
N GLN A 39 -92.92 -12.20 57.34
CA GLN A 39 -92.67 -12.28 55.90
C GLN A 39 -91.18 -12.13 55.63
N TYR A 40 -90.66 -12.95 54.73
CA TYR A 40 -89.31 -12.86 54.20
C TYR A 40 -89.37 -12.31 52.77
N THR A 41 -88.31 -11.61 52.37
CA THR A 41 -88.07 -11.31 50.96
C THR A 41 -87.58 -12.58 50.27
N TYR A 42 -88.26 -12.96 49.20
CA TYR A 42 -87.85 -14.01 48.29
C TYR A 42 -87.52 -13.40 46.92
N TYR A 43 -86.55 -13.97 46.24
CA TYR A 43 -85.99 -13.52 44.95
C TYR A 43 -86.44 -14.49 43.85
N SER A 44 -86.80 -14.00 42.66
CA SER A 44 -87.13 -14.88 41.52
C SER A 44 -85.96 -15.81 41.26
N ASP A 45 -86.23 -17.11 41.14
CA ASP A 45 -85.28 -18.20 40.97
C ASP A 45 -85.81 -19.10 39.84
N ALA A 46 -85.37 -18.82 38.61
CA ALA A 46 -85.90 -19.45 37.42
C ALA A 46 -85.20 -20.77 37.05
N ASP A 47 -83.98 -21.02 37.52
CA ASP A 47 -83.22 -22.24 37.26
C ASP A 47 -83.20 -23.24 38.44
N GLY A 48 -83.64 -22.81 39.63
CA GLY A 48 -83.86 -23.65 40.79
C GLY A 48 -82.61 -23.99 41.58
N ASP A 49 -81.55 -23.19 41.51
CA ASP A 49 -80.29 -23.44 42.23
C ASP A 49 -80.30 -22.98 43.71
N GLY A 50 -81.35 -22.26 44.12
CA GLY A 50 -81.54 -21.79 45.49
C GLY A 50 -81.01 -20.37 45.76
N TYR A 51 -80.55 -19.67 44.72
CA TYR A 51 -80.31 -18.23 44.67
C TYR A 51 -81.28 -17.59 43.66
N GLY A 52 -81.47 -16.28 43.75
CA GLY A 52 -82.37 -15.59 42.83
C GLY A 52 -81.99 -14.14 42.60
N VAL A 53 -82.56 -13.55 41.54
CA VAL A 53 -82.21 -12.20 41.12
C VAL A 53 -82.76 -11.13 42.05
N THR A 54 -81.92 -10.16 42.41
CA THR A 54 -82.27 -9.05 43.31
C THR A 54 -83.25 -8.05 42.70
N SER A 55 -83.39 -8.04 41.37
CA SER A 55 -84.28 -7.15 40.63
C SER A 55 -85.76 -7.51 40.76
N THR A 56 -86.06 -8.78 41.07
CA THR A 56 -87.43 -9.30 41.13
C THR A 56 -87.67 -9.98 42.48
N THR A 57 -88.43 -9.33 43.35
CA THR A 57 -88.67 -9.81 44.72
C THR A 57 -90.15 -9.91 45.07
N THR A 58 -90.47 -10.77 46.03
CA THR A 58 -91.80 -10.89 46.62
C THR A 58 -91.71 -11.11 48.13
N LEU A 59 -92.72 -10.66 48.88
CA LEU A 59 -92.82 -10.89 50.33
C LEU A 59 -93.79 -12.04 50.60
N ALA A 60 -93.32 -13.08 51.28
CA ALA A 60 -94.13 -14.23 51.64
C ALA A 60 -93.69 -14.82 52.98
N THR A 61 -94.57 -15.61 53.61
CA THR A 61 -94.28 -16.30 54.88
C THR A 61 -93.61 -17.66 54.66
N GLU A 62 -93.74 -18.21 53.46
CA GLU A 62 -93.16 -19.45 52.97
C GLU A 62 -92.67 -19.23 51.52
N PRO A 63 -91.68 -20.00 51.03
CA PRO A 63 -91.13 -19.82 49.69
C PRO A 63 -92.19 -20.03 48.59
N PRO A 64 -92.49 -19.00 47.78
CA PRO A 64 -93.33 -19.17 46.61
C PRO A 64 -92.64 -20.05 45.55
N ALA A 65 -93.42 -20.71 44.69
CA ALA A 65 -92.85 -21.50 43.59
C ALA A 65 -92.06 -20.59 42.63
N GLY A 66 -90.83 -21.01 42.28
CA GLY A 66 -89.91 -20.24 41.43
C GLY A 66 -89.23 -19.06 42.14
N TYR A 67 -89.10 -19.12 43.48
CA TYR A 67 -88.41 -18.10 44.25
C TYR A 67 -87.47 -18.69 45.32
N ALA A 68 -86.26 -18.14 45.42
CA ALA A 68 -85.24 -18.47 46.41
C ALA A 68 -85.21 -17.50 47.60
N ARG A 69 -84.67 -17.96 48.73
CA ARG A 69 -84.46 -17.13 49.92
C ARG A 69 -83.15 -16.34 49.85
N ASN A 70 -82.14 -16.90 49.21
CA ASN A 70 -80.86 -16.24 48.98
C ASN A 70 -80.98 -15.40 47.71
N GLY A 71 -80.43 -14.20 47.73
CA GLY A 71 -80.36 -13.33 46.55
C GLY A 71 -78.91 -13.20 46.08
N GLY A 72 -78.73 -12.55 44.92
CA GLY A 72 -77.40 -12.27 44.37
C GLY A 72 -77.02 -13.14 43.18
N ASP A 73 -77.96 -13.94 42.67
CA ASP A 73 -77.80 -14.64 41.41
C ASP A 73 -77.65 -13.64 40.26
N CYS A 74 -76.53 -13.76 39.54
CA CYS A 74 -76.18 -12.94 38.39
C CYS A 74 -76.67 -13.55 37.05
N ALA A 75 -77.12 -14.81 37.05
CA ALA A 75 -77.64 -15.51 35.88
C ALA A 75 -78.81 -16.48 36.22
N ASP A 76 -80.01 -15.92 36.46
CA ASP A 76 -81.31 -16.57 36.82
C ASP A 76 -81.83 -17.71 35.91
N THR A 77 -81.07 -18.08 34.89
CA THR A 77 -81.43 -19.13 33.93
C THR A 77 -80.35 -20.21 33.80
N VAL A 78 -79.28 -20.12 34.60
CA VAL A 78 -78.10 -20.98 34.56
C VAL A 78 -77.69 -21.37 35.98
N ALA A 79 -78.22 -22.50 36.46
CA ALA A 79 -78.03 -23.02 37.83
C ALA A 79 -76.57 -23.27 38.27
N ALA A 80 -75.60 -23.16 37.35
CA ALA A 80 -74.17 -23.29 37.65
C ALA A 80 -73.50 -21.96 37.98
N ILE A 81 -74.20 -20.83 37.82
CA ILE A 81 -73.68 -19.47 38.03
C ILE A 81 -74.48 -18.85 39.18
N ASN A 82 -73.91 -18.83 40.39
CA ASN A 82 -74.55 -18.28 41.59
C ASN A 82 -73.52 -18.02 42.71
N PRO A 83 -73.87 -17.23 43.75
CA PRO A 83 -73.01 -16.95 44.91
C PRO A 83 -72.42 -18.12 45.70
N GLY A 84 -72.80 -19.36 45.40
CA GLY A 84 -72.24 -20.57 46.01
C GLY A 84 -71.49 -21.47 45.04
N ALA A 85 -71.37 -21.09 43.77
CA ALA A 85 -70.62 -21.82 42.76
C ALA A 85 -69.11 -21.68 42.99
N ALA A 86 -68.33 -22.54 42.35
CA ALA A 86 -66.88 -22.39 42.28
C ALA A 86 -66.52 -21.82 40.91
N GLU A 87 -65.56 -20.92 40.88
CA GLU A 87 -65.01 -20.41 39.63
C GLU A 87 -64.51 -21.54 38.72
N VAL A 88 -64.79 -21.37 37.44
CA VAL A 88 -64.28 -22.17 36.34
C VAL A 88 -63.63 -21.20 35.38
N CYS A 89 -62.44 -21.54 34.87
CA CYS A 89 -61.70 -20.65 33.99
C CYS A 89 -62.33 -20.59 32.58
N ASP A 90 -63.44 -19.89 32.44
CA ASP A 90 -64.26 -19.79 31.23
C ASP A 90 -64.63 -18.35 30.83
N ASN A 91 -64.07 -17.35 31.52
CA ASN A 91 -64.33 -15.91 31.36
C ASN A 91 -65.74 -15.49 31.80
N ILE A 92 -66.36 -16.25 32.69
CA ILE A 92 -67.63 -15.93 33.32
C ILE A 92 -67.41 -15.87 34.84
N ASP A 93 -67.96 -14.84 35.48
CA ASP A 93 -68.09 -14.76 36.93
C ASP A 93 -69.10 -15.83 37.37
N ASN A 94 -68.61 -17.02 37.76
CA ASN A 94 -69.48 -18.15 38.09
C ASN A 94 -70.03 -18.02 39.52
N ASP A 95 -69.28 -17.42 40.43
CA ASP A 95 -69.66 -17.25 41.82
C ASP A 95 -70.31 -15.89 42.12
N CYS A 96 -70.58 -15.08 41.09
CA CYS A 96 -71.27 -13.80 41.17
C CYS A 96 -70.66 -12.81 42.18
N ASP A 97 -69.37 -12.89 42.48
CA ASP A 97 -68.69 -12.00 43.43
C ASP A 97 -68.21 -10.68 42.80
N GLY A 98 -68.29 -10.59 41.46
CA GLY A 98 -67.91 -9.44 40.64
C GLY A 98 -66.49 -9.52 40.07
N TYR A 99 -65.75 -10.59 40.32
CA TYR A 99 -64.50 -10.95 39.66
C TYR A 99 -64.74 -12.10 38.68
N VAL A 100 -63.81 -12.30 37.74
CA VAL A 100 -63.94 -13.32 36.69
C VAL A 100 -62.72 -14.20 36.77
N ASP A 101 -62.94 -15.51 36.87
CA ASP A 101 -61.92 -16.56 36.89
C ASP A 101 -60.89 -16.38 38.02
N GLU A 102 -61.21 -15.68 39.11
CA GLU A 102 -60.26 -15.47 40.18
C GLU A 102 -59.95 -16.78 40.92
N ASN A 103 -58.71 -16.89 41.42
CA ASN A 103 -58.18 -18.10 42.06
C ASN A 103 -58.12 -19.37 41.18
N VAL A 104 -58.52 -19.32 39.90
CA VAL A 104 -58.42 -20.46 38.95
C VAL A 104 -57.47 -20.21 37.77
N LEU A 105 -56.92 -19.01 37.63
CA LEU A 105 -55.91 -18.70 36.61
C LEU A 105 -54.61 -19.49 36.84
N ILE A 106 -54.01 -19.94 35.74
CA ILE A 106 -52.71 -20.61 35.74
C ILE A 106 -51.62 -19.58 35.43
N THR A 107 -50.52 -19.63 36.18
CA THR A 107 -49.34 -18.81 35.91
C THR A 107 -48.53 -19.42 34.75
N TYR A 108 -48.24 -18.61 33.74
CA TYR A 108 -47.37 -18.92 32.61
C TYR A 108 -46.15 -18.00 32.62
N TYR A 109 -45.06 -18.45 32.01
CA TYR A 109 -43.74 -17.82 32.01
C TYR A 109 -43.40 -17.35 30.61
N ARG A 110 -42.88 -16.15 30.44
CA ARG A 110 -42.55 -15.61 29.11
C ARG A 110 -41.51 -16.52 28.44
N ASP A 111 -41.78 -16.86 27.19
CA ASP A 111 -40.96 -17.69 26.30
C ASP A 111 -40.78 -16.90 25.01
N PHE A 112 -39.72 -16.10 24.97
CA PHE A 112 -39.47 -15.11 23.93
C PHE A 112 -38.72 -15.68 22.73
N ASP A 113 -37.90 -16.71 22.92
CA ASP A 113 -37.17 -17.38 21.84
C ASP A 113 -37.90 -18.62 21.29
N GLY A 114 -38.94 -19.10 21.97
CA GLY A 114 -39.90 -20.09 21.47
C GLY A 114 -39.44 -21.53 21.67
N ASP A 115 -38.64 -21.82 22.69
CA ASP A 115 -38.11 -23.16 22.96
C ASP A 115 -39.00 -24.04 23.87
N GLY A 116 -40.07 -23.45 24.42
CA GLY A 116 -41.02 -24.11 25.32
C GLY A 116 -40.69 -24.02 26.81
N TYR A 117 -39.65 -23.30 27.19
CA TYR A 117 -39.28 -22.96 28.55
C TYR A 117 -39.37 -21.45 28.72
N GLY A 118 -39.80 -21.00 29.90
CA GLY A 118 -39.98 -19.58 30.15
C GLY A 118 -39.32 -19.10 31.43
N LEU A 119 -39.13 -17.79 31.48
CA LEU A 119 -38.37 -17.12 32.53
C LEU A 119 -39.21 -16.84 33.79
N THR A 120 -38.74 -17.27 34.96
CA THR A 120 -39.43 -17.04 36.26
C THR A 120 -39.71 -15.58 36.60
N SER A 121 -38.90 -14.66 36.05
CA SER A 121 -39.00 -13.22 36.35
C SER A 121 -40.09 -12.51 35.54
N SER A 122 -40.68 -13.17 34.54
CA SER A 122 -41.72 -12.60 33.68
C SER A 122 -42.89 -13.57 33.56
N THR A 123 -43.96 -13.29 34.30
CA THR A 123 -45.13 -14.16 34.35
C THR A 123 -46.41 -13.45 33.94
N THR A 124 -47.39 -14.24 33.52
CA THR A 124 -48.77 -13.82 33.30
C THR A 124 -49.73 -14.89 33.81
N GLN A 125 -50.97 -14.53 34.09
CA GLN A 125 -52.00 -15.46 34.52
C GLN A 125 -53.11 -15.54 33.48
N ALA A 126 -53.50 -16.76 33.10
CA ALA A 126 -54.55 -17.00 32.11
C ALA A 126 -55.18 -18.40 32.26
N CYS A 127 -56.28 -18.66 31.56
CA CYS A 127 -56.90 -19.99 31.51
C CYS A 127 -56.22 -20.97 30.55
N SER A 128 -55.48 -20.45 29.57
CA SER A 128 -54.73 -21.23 28.58
C SER A 128 -53.43 -20.51 28.25
N VAL A 129 -52.43 -21.26 27.75
CA VAL A 129 -51.11 -20.73 27.39
C VAL A 129 -51.26 -19.54 26.43
N PRO A 130 -50.89 -18.32 26.85
CA PRO A 130 -50.86 -17.17 25.96
C PRO A 130 -49.73 -17.32 24.92
N SER A 131 -49.88 -16.67 23.77
CA SER A 131 -48.80 -16.64 22.77
C SER A 131 -47.53 -16.00 23.34
N GLY A 132 -46.38 -16.66 23.16
CA GLY A 132 -45.08 -16.20 23.69
C GLY A 132 -44.88 -16.50 25.18
N TYR A 133 -45.60 -17.49 25.71
CA TYR A 133 -45.44 -17.99 27.07
C TYR A 133 -45.40 -19.52 27.09
N ALA A 134 -44.72 -20.07 28.09
CA ALA A 134 -44.59 -21.49 28.38
C ALA A 134 -45.15 -21.84 29.76
N THR A 135 -45.47 -23.12 29.96
CA THR A 135 -45.81 -23.66 31.29
C THR A 135 -44.58 -23.98 32.13
N ASN A 136 -43.44 -24.22 31.49
CA ASN A 136 -42.20 -24.55 32.18
C ASN A 136 -41.46 -23.27 32.55
N GLN A 137 -40.88 -23.24 33.75
CA GLN A 137 -40.30 -22.05 34.37
C GLN A 137 -38.77 -22.11 34.50
N THR A 138 -38.14 -23.10 33.88
CA THR A 138 -36.74 -23.45 34.14
C THR A 138 -35.76 -22.86 33.13
N ASP A 139 -36.21 -21.92 32.29
CA ASP A 139 -35.32 -21.25 31.34
C ASP A 139 -34.37 -20.28 32.05
N CYS A 140 -33.09 -20.36 31.70
CA CYS A 140 -32.03 -19.47 32.16
C CYS A 140 -31.65 -18.39 31.14
N ASN A 141 -32.10 -18.47 29.88
CA ASN A 141 -31.86 -17.48 28.84
C ASN A 141 -33.00 -17.36 27.82
N ASP A 142 -33.99 -16.52 28.16
CA ASP A 142 -35.18 -16.15 27.36
C ASP A 142 -34.87 -15.33 26.09
N SER A 143 -33.68 -15.46 25.52
CA SER A 143 -33.27 -14.82 24.27
C SER A 143 -32.48 -15.76 23.38
N ASN A 144 -32.25 -17.00 23.81
CA ASN A 144 -31.52 -18.00 23.06
C ASN A 144 -32.10 -19.40 23.29
N ALA A 145 -32.89 -19.86 22.32
CA ALA A 145 -33.57 -21.16 22.32
C ALA A 145 -32.62 -22.38 22.40
N ASP A 146 -31.30 -22.20 22.21
CA ASP A 146 -30.31 -23.26 22.39
C ASP A 146 -29.88 -23.43 23.85
N ILE A 147 -30.07 -22.41 24.70
CA ILE A 147 -29.73 -22.43 26.13
C ILE A 147 -31.00 -22.73 26.92
N LYS A 148 -31.17 -23.98 27.33
CA LYS A 148 -32.40 -24.45 27.97
C LYS A 148 -32.16 -25.72 28.78
N PRO A 149 -33.05 -26.03 29.74
CA PRO A 149 -33.02 -27.25 30.54
C PRO A 149 -32.72 -28.53 29.74
N GLY A 150 -31.56 -29.14 30.02
CA GLY A 150 -31.11 -30.38 29.40
C GLY A 150 -30.59 -30.25 27.97
N ALA A 151 -30.22 -29.04 27.54
CA ALA A 151 -29.38 -28.85 26.37
C ALA A 151 -28.01 -29.55 26.55
N ALA A 152 -27.21 -29.63 25.49
CA ALA A 152 -25.84 -30.11 25.61
C ALA A 152 -24.92 -28.92 25.91
N GLU A 153 -24.05 -29.06 26.92
CA GLU A 153 -23.01 -28.08 27.21
C GLU A 153 -22.09 -27.88 26.00
N ALA A 154 -21.98 -26.63 25.57
CA ALA A 154 -20.92 -26.14 24.74
C ALA A 154 -19.83 -25.61 25.67
N CYS A 155 -18.57 -25.98 25.46
CA CYS A 155 -17.45 -25.54 26.31
C CYS A 155 -17.10 -24.06 26.09
N ASP A 156 -18.04 -23.16 26.41
CA ASP A 156 -18.01 -21.74 26.09
C ASP A 156 -18.17 -20.83 27.33
N ASN A 157 -18.13 -21.42 28.53
CA ASN A 157 -18.32 -20.75 29.83
C ASN A 157 -19.74 -20.21 30.05
N ILE A 158 -20.74 -20.78 29.37
CA ILE A 158 -22.16 -20.53 29.60
C ILE A 158 -22.78 -21.83 30.08
N ASP A 159 -23.66 -21.76 31.08
CA ASP A 159 -24.54 -22.87 31.48
C ASP A 159 -25.61 -23.03 30.38
N ASN A 160 -25.37 -23.93 29.42
CA ASN A 160 -26.28 -24.12 28.29
C ASN A 160 -27.49 -24.96 28.66
N ASP A 161 -27.34 -25.90 29.60
CA ASP A 161 -28.36 -26.83 30.02
C ASP A 161 -29.19 -26.38 31.23
N CYS A 162 -28.90 -25.19 31.74
CA CYS A 162 -29.54 -24.54 32.88
C CYS A 162 -29.55 -25.38 34.17
N ASP A 163 -28.56 -26.25 34.40
CA ASP A 163 -28.46 -27.08 35.60
C ASP A 163 -27.76 -26.37 36.79
N GLY A 164 -27.17 -25.19 36.54
CA GLY A 164 -26.45 -24.38 37.51
C GLY A 164 -24.95 -24.65 37.58
N SER A 165 -24.45 -25.60 36.82
CA SER A 165 -23.04 -25.85 36.54
C SER A 165 -22.66 -25.19 35.22
N ILE A 166 -21.37 -24.93 35.01
CA ILE A 166 -20.87 -24.39 33.75
C ILE A 166 -19.86 -25.40 33.22
N ASP A 167 -20.04 -25.88 32.00
CA ASP A 167 -19.11 -26.75 31.26
C ASP A 167 -18.79 -28.08 31.99
N GLU A 168 -19.72 -28.67 32.74
CA GLU A 168 -19.47 -29.82 33.65
C GLU A 168 -19.17 -31.16 32.96
N ASN A 169 -19.21 -31.20 31.61
CA ASN A 169 -18.79 -32.33 30.78
C ASN A 169 -17.67 -31.96 29.79
N CYS A 170 -16.94 -30.88 30.05
CA CYS A 170 -15.83 -30.43 29.21
C CYS A 170 -14.46 -30.84 29.78
N ASP A 171 -13.51 -31.15 28.90
CA ASP A 171 -12.13 -31.39 29.29
C ASP A 171 -11.49 -30.07 29.77
N LEU A 172 -10.96 -30.09 30.99
CA LEU A 172 -10.19 -28.97 31.54
C LEU A 172 -8.78 -29.00 30.94
N ASN A 173 -8.51 -28.07 30.03
CA ASN A 173 -7.22 -27.93 29.38
C ASN A 173 -6.36 -26.88 30.07
N THR A 174 -5.04 -27.09 30.04
CA THR A 174 -4.06 -26.10 30.48
C THR A 174 -3.55 -25.33 29.27
N TYR A 175 -3.54 -24.01 29.38
CA TYR A 175 -3.07 -23.08 28.36
C TYR A 175 -1.99 -22.17 28.93
N TYR A 176 -1.13 -21.64 28.07
CA TYR A 176 0.05 -20.86 28.43
C TYR A 176 -0.02 -19.51 27.74
N ARG A 177 0.33 -18.45 28.46
CA ARG A 177 0.23 -17.08 27.95
C ARG A 177 1.13 -16.91 26.73
N ASP A 178 0.61 -16.24 25.72
CA ASP A 178 1.31 -15.82 24.50
C ASP A 178 1.20 -14.29 24.43
N ALA A 179 2.23 -13.58 24.87
CA ALA A 179 2.20 -12.13 25.02
C ALA A 179 2.54 -11.37 23.75
N ASP A 180 3.39 -11.94 22.92
CA ASP A 180 3.90 -11.33 21.69
C ASP A 180 3.16 -11.84 20.43
N ASN A 181 2.27 -12.82 20.60
CA ASN A 181 1.39 -13.40 19.60
C ASN A 181 2.13 -14.21 18.52
N ASP A 182 3.18 -14.94 18.90
CA ASP A 182 3.93 -15.82 18.01
C ASP A 182 3.44 -17.27 17.99
N THR A 183 2.36 -17.56 18.74
CA THR A 183 1.72 -18.86 18.93
C THR A 183 2.44 -19.83 19.87
N TYR A 184 3.53 -19.42 20.51
CA TYR A 184 4.21 -20.19 21.54
C TYR A 184 3.90 -19.64 22.93
N GLY A 185 3.76 -20.55 23.88
CA GLY A 185 3.28 -20.21 25.21
C GLY A 185 4.38 -20.25 26.26
N ASN A 186 4.32 -19.32 27.20
CA ASN A 186 5.23 -19.23 28.33
C ASN A 186 4.97 -20.34 29.37
N PRO A 187 5.91 -21.27 29.63
CA PRO A 187 5.73 -22.34 30.61
C PRO A 187 5.54 -21.83 32.05
N GLY A 188 5.99 -20.62 32.36
CA GLY A 188 5.83 -19.97 33.67
C GLY A 188 4.49 -19.28 33.88
N GLN A 189 3.65 -19.15 32.86
CA GLN A 189 2.37 -18.43 32.92
C GLN A 189 1.21 -19.27 32.39
N ALA A 190 0.83 -20.31 33.14
CA ALA A 190 -0.28 -21.18 32.81
C ALA A 190 -1.63 -20.68 33.35
N THR A 191 -2.71 -21.01 32.64
CA THR A 191 -4.12 -20.93 33.09
C THR A 191 -4.84 -22.21 32.71
N THR A 192 -6.00 -22.47 33.30
CA THR A 192 -6.89 -23.56 32.88
C THR A 192 -8.18 -23.01 32.32
N SER A 193 -8.74 -23.65 31.30
CA SER A 193 -10.03 -23.31 30.73
C SER A 193 -10.68 -24.55 30.12
N TYR A 194 -12.00 -24.62 30.18
CA TYR A 194 -12.76 -25.66 29.49
C TYR A 194 -12.80 -25.35 28.00
N GLY A 195 -12.71 -26.38 27.17
CA GLY A 195 -12.77 -26.19 25.72
C GLY A 195 -11.51 -25.51 25.18
N SER A 196 -11.67 -24.40 24.47
CA SER A 196 -10.62 -23.70 23.70
C SER A 196 -9.74 -22.74 24.52
N ALA A 197 -8.60 -22.35 23.97
CA ALA A 197 -7.69 -21.42 24.61
C ALA A 197 -8.34 -20.04 24.86
N PRO A 198 -8.22 -19.47 26.08
CA PRO A 198 -8.61 -18.08 26.33
C PRO A 198 -7.83 -17.10 25.45
N SER A 199 -8.39 -15.91 25.23
CA SER A 199 -7.71 -14.85 24.47
C SER A 199 -6.33 -14.54 25.07
N GLY A 200 -5.28 -14.60 24.24
CA GLY A 200 -3.89 -14.36 24.64
C GLY A 200 -3.19 -15.58 25.26
N TYR A 201 -3.73 -16.78 25.05
CA TYR A 201 -3.13 -18.04 25.49
C TYR A 201 -3.11 -19.07 24.37
N VAL A 202 -2.17 -20.02 24.44
CA VAL A 202 -1.97 -21.14 23.50
C VAL A 202 -1.75 -22.45 24.25
N SER A 203 -1.86 -23.59 23.56
CA SER A 203 -1.80 -24.92 24.20
C SER A 203 -0.38 -25.46 24.45
N ASN A 204 0.63 -24.91 23.78
CA ASN A 204 2.02 -25.32 23.97
C ASN A 204 2.72 -24.44 25.01
N ASN A 205 3.84 -24.91 25.55
CA ASN A 205 4.57 -24.25 26.64
C ASN A 205 6.06 -24.07 26.33
N ASN A 206 6.38 -23.92 25.05
CA ASN A 206 7.74 -24.05 24.56
C ASN A 206 8.43 -22.70 24.31
N ASP A 207 7.81 -21.59 24.70
CA ASP A 207 8.39 -20.27 24.54
C ASP A 207 9.41 -19.95 25.66
N CYS A 208 10.65 -19.66 25.26
CA CYS A 208 11.70 -19.23 26.19
C CYS A 208 11.75 -17.70 26.39
N ASN A 209 11.05 -16.91 25.57
CA ASN A 209 10.91 -15.46 25.71
C ASN A 209 9.57 -14.91 25.18
N ASP A 210 8.57 -14.97 26.06
CA ASP A 210 7.19 -14.45 25.92
C ASP A 210 7.07 -12.92 25.84
N THR A 211 8.08 -12.22 25.32
CA THR A 211 8.03 -10.79 25.02
C THR A 211 8.60 -10.45 23.65
N LYS A 212 9.09 -11.45 22.91
CA LYS A 212 9.79 -11.31 21.64
C LYS A 212 9.41 -12.46 20.69
N ALA A 213 8.51 -12.15 19.76
CA ALA A 213 7.98 -13.08 18.74
C ALA A 213 9.01 -13.69 17.76
N ASN A 214 10.30 -13.40 17.92
CA ASN A 214 11.39 -13.97 17.14
C ASN A 214 12.30 -14.88 17.98
N ILE A 215 11.88 -15.22 19.19
CA ILE A 215 12.57 -16.13 20.11
C ILE A 215 11.59 -17.21 20.53
N HIS A 216 11.59 -18.33 19.83
CA HIS A 216 10.67 -19.45 20.02
C HIS A 216 11.23 -20.71 19.31
N PRO A 217 10.75 -21.93 19.62
CA PRO A 217 11.25 -23.23 19.13
C PRO A 217 11.53 -23.43 17.64
N ASN A 218 10.98 -22.56 16.80
CA ASN A 218 11.05 -22.63 15.34
C ASN A 218 11.59 -21.32 14.74
N ALA A 219 12.12 -20.43 15.57
CA ALA A 219 12.77 -19.22 15.10
C ALA A 219 14.08 -19.58 14.39
N ALA A 220 14.54 -18.69 13.52
CA ALA A 220 15.87 -18.85 12.93
C ALA A 220 16.91 -18.35 13.93
N GLU A 221 17.92 -19.17 14.21
CA GLU A 221 19.03 -18.78 15.06
C GLU A 221 19.82 -17.62 14.45
N ALA A 222 19.91 -16.52 15.19
CA ALA A 222 20.74 -15.37 14.85
C ALA A 222 22.06 -15.46 15.61
N CYS A 223 23.10 -14.82 15.07
CA CYS A 223 24.40 -14.72 15.73
C CYS A 223 24.42 -13.56 16.75
N ASP A 224 23.56 -13.59 17.77
CA ASP A 224 23.39 -12.47 18.71
C ASP A 224 23.61 -12.84 20.18
N ASN A 225 24.10 -14.05 20.47
CA ASN A 225 24.28 -14.62 21.81
C ASN A 225 22.96 -14.82 22.58
N ILE A 226 21.85 -14.95 21.87
CA ILE A 226 20.55 -15.33 22.40
C ILE A 226 20.19 -16.66 21.73
N ASP A 227 19.75 -17.62 22.54
CA ASP A 227 19.08 -18.84 22.05
C ASP A 227 17.73 -18.40 21.44
N ASN A 228 17.71 -18.18 20.12
CA ASN A 228 16.50 -17.70 19.45
C ASN A 228 15.54 -18.86 19.20
N ASP A 229 16.05 -20.05 18.93
CA ASP A 229 15.23 -21.22 18.64
C ASP A 229 14.85 -22.06 19.87
N CYS A 230 15.18 -21.59 21.08
CA CYS A 230 14.86 -22.22 22.36
C CYS A 230 15.27 -23.70 22.46
N ASP A 231 16.30 -24.14 21.74
CA ASP A 231 16.79 -25.53 21.77
C ASP A 231 17.76 -25.82 22.93
N GLY A 232 18.20 -24.77 23.64
CA GLY A 232 19.13 -24.81 24.76
C GLY A 232 20.60 -24.62 24.37
N SER A 233 20.89 -24.46 23.09
CA SER A 233 22.17 -24.03 22.53
C SER A 233 22.12 -22.53 22.24
N ILE A 234 23.30 -21.91 22.06
CA ILE A 234 23.38 -20.50 21.70
C ILE A 234 24.26 -20.42 20.44
N ASP A 235 23.75 -19.79 19.39
CA ASP A 235 24.45 -19.48 18.14
C ASP A 235 25.06 -20.72 17.41
N GLU A 236 24.47 -21.91 17.52
CA GLU A 236 25.06 -23.18 17.06
C GLU A 236 25.23 -23.29 15.53
N TYR A 237 24.58 -22.43 14.76
CA TYR A 237 24.77 -22.31 13.31
C TYR A 237 25.71 -21.19 12.89
N CYS A 238 26.17 -20.34 13.81
CA CYS A 238 26.91 -19.13 13.48
C CYS A 238 28.29 -19.39 12.86
N ALA A 239 28.95 -20.50 13.21
CA ALA A 239 30.25 -20.88 12.64
C ALA A 239 30.19 -21.30 11.15
N SER A 240 28.99 -21.53 10.60
CA SER A 240 28.79 -22.01 9.23
C SER A 240 28.45 -20.91 8.21
N MET A 241 28.18 -19.70 8.70
CA MET A 241 27.94 -18.49 7.90
C MET A 241 29.22 -18.07 7.15
N LYS A 242 29.15 -17.99 5.82
CA LYS A 242 30.23 -17.49 4.95
C LYS A 242 29.88 -16.10 4.43
N THR A 243 30.89 -15.26 4.24
CA THR A 243 30.73 -13.98 3.52
C THR A 243 30.80 -14.23 2.01
N TYR A 244 29.81 -13.73 1.29
CA TYR A 244 29.77 -13.71 -0.16
C TYR A 244 29.75 -12.26 -0.67
N TYR A 245 30.28 -12.03 -1.87
CA TYR A 245 30.47 -10.73 -2.49
C TYR A 245 29.71 -10.67 -3.81
N ARG A 246 29.07 -9.54 -4.12
CA ARG A 246 28.23 -9.41 -5.31
C ARG A 246 29.08 -9.57 -6.59
N ASP A 247 28.57 -10.34 -7.54
CA ASP A 247 29.11 -10.54 -8.89
C ASP A 247 28.03 -10.06 -9.88
N ALA A 248 28.08 -8.78 -10.25
CA ALA A 248 27.04 -8.14 -11.03
C ALA A 248 27.22 -8.27 -12.56
N ASP A 249 28.43 -8.56 -13.02
CA ASP A 249 28.71 -8.79 -14.45
C ASP A 249 28.87 -10.27 -14.83
N GLY A 250 28.87 -11.17 -13.84
CA GLY A 250 28.78 -12.61 -14.00
C GLY A 250 30.11 -13.27 -14.35
N ASP A 251 31.24 -12.68 -13.95
CA ASP A 251 32.58 -13.17 -14.28
C ASP A 251 33.22 -14.07 -13.22
N THR A 252 32.47 -14.34 -12.14
CA THR A 252 32.81 -15.18 -10.97
C THR A 252 33.72 -14.54 -9.92
N TYR A 253 34.04 -13.25 -10.04
CA TYR A 253 34.75 -12.49 -9.04
C TYR A 253 33.80 -11.49 -8.36
N GLY A 254 33.96 -11.33 -7.05
CA GLY A 254 33.02 -10.55 -6.26
C GLY A 254 33.58 -9.19 -5.84
N ASN A 255 32.70 -8.20 -5.77
CA ASN A 255 33.00 -6.85 -5.35
C ASN A 255 33.29 -6.76 -3.84
N PRO A 256 34.53 -6.42 -3.41
CA PRO A 256 34.89 -6.34 -1.98
C PRO A 256 34.08 -5.30 -1.20
N SER A 257 33.48 -4.31 -1.86
CA SER A 257 32.67 -3.26 -1.21
C SER A 257 31.20 -3.65 -1.00
N VAL A 258 30.75 -4.77 -1.57
CA VAL A 258 29.35 -5.21 -1.51
C VAL A 258 29.30 -6.68 -1.13
N SER A 259 29.07 -6.95 0.16
CA SER A 259 29.03 -8.31 0.70
C SER A 259 27.73 -8.61 1.47
N THR A 260 27.47 -9.89 1.66
CA THR A 260 26.39 -10.45 2.48
C THR A 260 26.87 -11.72 3.16
N THR A 261 26.23 -12.12 4.25
CA THR A 261 26.56 -13.34 4.98
C THR A 261 25.42 -14.34 4.83
N SER A 262 25.74 -15.57 4.44
CA SER A 262 24.75 -16.65 4.29
C SER A 262 25.40 -18.03 4.43
N LEU A 263 24.59 -19.08 4.55
CA LEU A 263 25.07 -20.46 4.58
C LEU A 263 25.50 -20.90 3.16
N GLU A 264 24.70 -20.54 2.16
CA GLU A 264 24.92 -20.85 0.74
C GLU A 264 25.03 -19.56 -0.08
N ALA A 265 25.71 -19.61 -1.22
CA ALA A 265 25.91 -18.44 -2.08
C ALA A 265 24.56 -17.91 -2.58
N PRO A 266 24.15 -16.67 -2.24
CA PRO A 266 22.96 -16.06 -2.81
C PRO A 266 23.11 -15.86 -4.32
N SER A 267 22.00 -15.81 -5.04
CA SER A 267 22.03 -15.56 -6.49
C SER A 267 22.73 -14.22 -6.79
N GLY A 268 23.73 -14.24 -7.66
CA GLY A 268 24.52 -13.06 -8.02
C GLY A 268 25.61 -12.71 -7.00
N TYR A 269 26.01 -13.64 -6.14
CA TYR A 269 27.12 -13.49 -5.20
C TYR A 269 28.09 -14.68 -5.29
N VAL A 270 29.38 -14.42 -5.02
CA VAL A 270 30.48 -15.41 -5.03
C VAL A 270 31.32 -15.34 -3.75
N ASN A 271 32.10 -16.36 -3.46
CA ASN A 271 32.83 -16.50 -2.19
C ASN A 271 34.25 -15.88 -2.22
N ASN A 272 34.49 -14.92 -3.09
CA ASN A 272 35.78 -14.22 -3.21
C ASN A 272 35.54 -12.73 -3.50
N ASP A 273 36.50 -11.89 -3.14
CA ASP A 273 36.38 -10.44 -3.06
C ASP A 273 37.39 -9.71 -3.97
N ARG A 274 37.72 -10.31 -5.10
CA ARG A 274 38.86 -9.91 -5.94
C ARG A 274 38.49 -9.10 -7.17
N ASP A 275 37.23 -8.70 -7.31
CA ASP A 275 36.80 -7.91 -8.45
C ASP A 275 36.99 -6.42 -8.19
N CYS A 276 37.81 -5.78 -9.03
CA CYS A 276 38.05 -4.34 -9.01
C CYS A 276 37.05 -3.56 -9.89
N ASN A 277 36.25 -4.23 -10.73
CA ASN A 277 35.22 -3.62 -11.57
C ASN A 277 33.99 -4.52 -11.80
N ASP A 278 33.08 -4.46 -10.84
CA ASP A 278 31.76 -5.15 -10.78
C ASP A 278 30.74 -4.72 -11.83
N THR A 279 31.17 -4.16 -12.95
CA THR A 279 30.29 -3.78 -14.07
C THR A 279 30.82 -4.25 -15.42
N LYS A 280 32.02 -4.83 -15.45
CA LYS A 280 32.73 -5.22 -16.66
C LYS A 280 33.55 -6.48 -16.42
N GLY A 281 32.97 -7.63 -16.74
CA GLY A 281 33.63 -8.92 -16.55
C GLY A 281 34.87 -9.15 -17.42
N SER A 282 35.31 -8.17 -18.21
CA SER A 282 36.62 -8.18 -18.87
C SER A 282 37.76 -7.67 -17.99
N ILE A 283 37.44 -6.97 -16.89
CA ILE A 283 38.38 -6.43 -15.91
C ILE A 283 38.28 -7.31 -14.67
N ARG A 284 39.22 -8.25 -14.52
CA ARG A 284 39.15 -9.29 -13.47
C ARG A 284 40.49 -9.98 -13.23
N PRO A 285 40.69 -10.63 -12.07
CA PRO A 285 41.88 -11.39 -11.76
C PRO A 285 42.40 -12.31 -12.89
N GLY A 286 43.67 -12.11 -13.25
CA GLY A 286 44.40 -13.00 -14.15
C GLY A 286 44.17 -12.77 -15.65
N VAL A 287 43.49 -11.69 -16.05
CA VAL A 287 43.53 -11.25 -17.45
C VAL A 287 44.86 -10.55 -17.76
N ARG A 288 45.12 -10.30 -19.04
CA ARG A 288 46.32 -9.59 -19.48
C ARG A 288 46.03 -8.10 -19.55
N GLU A 289 46.91 -7.28 -19.00
CA GLU A 289 46.87 -5.83 -19.15
C GLU A 289 46.91 -5.37 -20.61
N ILE A 290 46.17 -4.29 -20.85
CA ILE A 290 46.24 -3.49 -22.05
C ILE A 290 46.55 -2.05 -21.64
N CYS A 291 47.40 -1.35 -22.40
CA CYS A 291 47.81 0.02 -22.10
C CYS A 291 46.65 1.01 -22.28
N ASP A 292 45.76 1.09 -21.29
CA ASP A 292 44.55 1.92 -21.29
C ASP A 292 44.38 2.73 -19.98
N GLY A 293 45.29 2.58 -19.03
CA GLY A 293 45.28 3.29 -17.76
C GLY A 293 44.30 2.70 -16.74
N ILE A 294 43.80 1.49 -16.98
CA ILE A 294 42.95 0.73 -16.06
C ILE A 294 43.72 -0.52 -15.64
N ASP A 295 43.68 -0.85 -14.35
CA ASP A 295 44.11 -2.16 -13.85
C ASP A 295 43.13 -3.22 -14.35
N ASN A 296 43.45 -3.89 -15.46
CA ASN A 296 42.53 -4.85 -16.07
C ASN A 296 42.51 -6.17 -15.31
N ASN A 297 43.61 -6.54 -14.67
CA ASN A 297 43.81 -7.83 -14.02
C ASN A 297 43.58 -7.79 -12.50
N CYS A 298 43.18 -6.64 -11.96
CA CYS A 298 42.89 -6.42 -10.56
C CYS A 298 44.04 -6.85 -9.62
N ASP A 299 45.29 -6.69 -10.03
CA ASP A 299 46.47 -7.00 -9.20
C ASP A 299 46.96 -5.81 -8.36
N GLY A 300 46.33 -4.65 -8.53
CA GLY A 300 46.64 -3.41 -7.82
C GLY A 300 47.70 -2.56 -8.53
N THR A 301 48.17 -2.96 -9.71
CA THR A 301 49.04 -2.18 -10.58
C THR A 301 48.35 -1.89 -11.91
N VAL A 302 48.73 -0.79 -12.55
CA VAL A 302 48.12 -0.34 -13.81
C VAL A 302 49.14 -0.48 -14.93
N ASP A 303 48.73 -1.09 -16.04
CA ASP A 303 49.51 -1.23 -17.27
C ASP A 303 50.90 -1.89 -17.07
N GLU A 304 51.04 -2.82 -16.12
CA GLU A 304 52.31 -3.46 -15.85
C GLU A 304 52.76 -4.41 -16.98
N ASN A 305 54.08 -4.64 -17.05
CA ASN A 305 54.71 -5.46 -18.10
C ASN A 305 54.43 -4.98 -19.55
N MET A 306 53.95 -3.74 -19.74
CA MET A 306 53.83 -3.14 -21.06
C MET A 306 55.19 -2.61 -21.55
N ALA A 307 55.48 -2.85 -22.83
CA ALA A 307 56.69 -2.32 -23.45
C ALA A 307 56.58 -0.79 -23.56
N SER A 308 57.30 -0.10 -22.68
CA SER A 308 57.42 1.36 -22.74
C SER A 308 58.20 1.76 -23.99
N ARG A 309 57.67 2.74 -24.73
CA ARG A 309 58.32 3.36 -25.89
C ARG A 309 58.75 4.77 -25.51
N THR A 310 59.92 5.16 -25.99
CA THR A 310 60.37 6.55 -25.85
C THR A 310 59.68 7.41 -26.91
N TYR A 311 59.08 8.50 -26.47
CA TYR A 311 58.48 9.54 -27.30
C TYR A 311 59.21 10.87 -27.07
N TYR A 312 59.23 11.73 -28.07
CA TYR A 312 59.96 12.99 -28.11
C TYR A 312 58.98 14.16 -28.12
N PHE A 313 59.18 15.15 -27.26
CA PHE A 313 58.31 16.31 -27.16
C PHE A 313 58.35 17.09 -28.47
N ASP A 314 57.18 17.49 -28.96
CA ASP A 314 56.98 18.31 -30.17
C ASP A 314 56.42 19.66 -29.69
N ASN A 315 57.33 20.55 -29.30
CA ASN A 315 57.01 21.77 -28.57
C ASN A 315 56.35 22.82 -29.46
N ASP A 316 56.70 22.86 -30.75
CA ASP A 316 56.14 23.81 -31.70
C ASP A 316 55.03 23.21 -32.59
N ALA A 317 54.80 21.90 -32.51
CA ALA A 317 53.73 21.16 -33.18
C ALA A 317 53.89 21.09 -34.70
N ASP A 318 55.07 20.71 -35.19
CA ASP A 318 55.34 20.45 -36.60
C ASP A 318 55.41 18.95 -36.97
N GLY A 319 55.38 18.07 -35.97
CA GLY A 319 55.40 16.62 -36.13
C GLY A 319 56.78 15.97 -35.98
N PHE A 320 57.82 16.76 -35.71
CA PHE A 320 59.16 16.28 -35.38
C PHE A 320 59.47 16.60 -33.92
N GLY A 321 60.14 15.67 -33.24
CA GLY A 321 60.38 15.79 -31.81
C GLY A 321 61.81 16.23 -31.54
N GLY A 322 61.98 17.06 -30.52
CA GLY A 322 63.30 17.50 -30.05
C GLY A 322 63.99 16.48 -29.15
N THR A 323 64.79 16.99 -28.21
CA THR A 323 65.60 16.17 -27.29
C THR A 323 64.88 15.79 -25.99
N ALA A 324 63.79 16.49 -25.66
CA ALA A 324 63.00 16.19 -24.47
C ALA A 324 62.20 14.90 -24.69
N THR A 325 62.34 13.92 -23.81
CA THR A 325 61.72 12.60 -23.96
C THR A 325 60.82 12.24 -22.79
N THR A 326 59.80 11.44 -23.08
CA THR A 326 59.05 10.66 -22.09
C THR A 326 58.99 9.20 -22.51
N SER A 327 58.79 8.30 -21.55
CA SER A 327 58.66 6.87 -21.82
C SER A 327 57.31 6.41 -21.31
N ASP A 328 56.49 5.89 -22.21
CA ASP A 328 55.11 5.48 -21.92
C ASP A 328 54.71 4.32 -22.85
N CYS A 329 53.72 3.52 -22.48
CA CYS A 329 53.22 2.44 -23.34
C CYS A 329 52.34 2.95 -24.50
N ARG A 330 51.82 4.19 -24.40
CA ARG A 330 51.05 4.89 -25.44
C ARG A 330 51.65 6.27 -25.75
N LEU A 331 51.50 6.74 -26.99
CA LEU A 331 51.93 8.08 -27.42
C LEU A 331 51.23 9.18 -26.58
N PRO A 332 51.96 9.93 -25.73
CA PRO A 332 51.39 11.00 -24.95
C PRO A 332 51.07 12.22 -25.81
N LEU A 333 50.11 13.03 -25.37
CA LEU A 333 49.73 14.25 -26.09
C LEU A 333 50.90 15.24 -26.11
N GLY A 334 51.21 15.81 -27.29
CA GLY A 334 52.33 16.74 -27.47
C GLY A 334 53.69 16.05 -27.67
N TYR A 335 53.71 14.75 -27.89
CA TYR A 335 54.92 14.00 -28.23
C TYR A 335 54.77 13.29 -29.59
N VAL A 336 55.88 12.93 -30.21
CA VAL A 336 55.98 12.16 -31.46
C VAL A 336 56.99 11.02 -31.34
N THR A 337 57.05 10.13 -32.33
CA THR A 337 57.89 8.91 -32.28
C THR A 337 59.30 9.09 -32.86
N ASN A 338 59.69 10.32 -33.21
CA ASN A 338 60.95 10.61 -33.87
C ASN A 338 61.66 11.80 -33.21
N ASN A 339 63.00 11.81 -33.25
CA ASN A 339 63.85 12.78 -32.56
C ASN A 339 64.63 13.67 -33.54
N LYS A 340 64.00 14.03 -34.65
CA LYS A 340 64.70 14.58 -35.81
C LYS A 340 64.66 16.11 -35.86
N ASP A 341 63.99 16.75 -34.91
CA ASP A 341 63.89 18.19 -34.89
C ASP A 341 65.18 18.84 -34.35
N CYS A 342 65.81 19.67 -35.17
CA CYS A 342 66.99 20.45 -34.81
C CYS A 342 66.66 21.78 -34.10
N ASN A 343 65.40 22.25 -34.16
CA ASN A 343 64.92 23.42 -33.44
C ASN A 343 63.44 23.27 -33.02
N ASP A 344 63.26 22.55 -31.91
CA ASP A 344 62.00 22.28 -31.19
C ASP A 344 61.41 23.51 -30.48
N SER A 345 61.48 24.66 -31.12
CA SER A 345 60.89 25.94 -30.69
C SER A 345 60.46 26.78 -31.89
N ASN A 346 60.73 26.32 -33.11
CA ASN A 346 60.38 26.99 -34.34
C ASN A 346 59.91 25.98 -35.40
N ARG A 347 58.58 25.88 -35.55
CA ARG A 347 57.85 25.01 -36.49
C ARG A 347 58.22 25.11 -37.97
N LEU A 348 59.11 26.03 -38.33
CA LEU A 348 59.62 26.25 -39.68
C LEU A 348 60.98 25.60 -39.90
N ILE A 349 61.60 25.05 -38.85
CA ILE A 349 62.90 24.39 -38.88
C ILE A 349 62.68 22.92 -38.52
N TYR A 350 62.69 22.05 -39.52
CA TYR A 350 62.42 20.62 -39.34
C TYR A 350 62.96 19.82 -40.53
N PRO A 351 63.13 18.48 -40.39
CA PRO A 351 63.55 17.59 -41.46
C PRO A 351 62.79 17.77 -42.79
N GLY A 352 63.47 18.32 -43.80
CA GLY A 352 62.90 18.58 -45.13
C GLY A 352 62.09 19.86 -45.24
N ALA A 353 62.27 20.83 -44.33
CA ALA A 353 61.85 22.21 -44.54
C ALA A 353 62.60 22.84 -45.73
N VAL A 354 62.19 24.04 -46.14
CA VAL A 354 62.87 24.77 -47.22
C VAL A 354 63.91 25.70 -46.62
N GLU A 355 65.16 25.59 -47.09
CA GLU A 355 66.25 26.49 -46.73
C GLU A 355 65.94 27.94 -47.11
N VAL A 356 66.13 28.84 -46.14
CA VAL A 356 66.11 30.28 -46.33
C VAL A 356 67.48 30.84 -45.98
N LYS A 357 67.96 31.82 -46.75
CA LYS A 357 69.30 32.38 -46.56
C LYS A 357 69.42 33.24 -45.30
N ASP A 358 69.47 32.58 -44.15
CA ASP A 358 69.54 33.19 -42.83
C ASP A 358 70.68 32.61 -41.95
N ASN A 359 71.51 31.72 -42.53
CA ASN A 359 72.56 30.96 -41.85
C ASN A 359 72.04 29.99 -40.77
N VAL A 360 70.77 29.60 -40.85
CA VAL A 360 70.18 28.53 -40.06
C VAL A 360 69.96 27.33 -40.97
N ASP A 361 70.32 26.15 -40.49
CA ASP A 361 69.94 24.87 -41.10
C ASP A 361 68.43 24.70 -40.84
N ASN A 362 67.60 25.05 -41.82
CA ASN A 362 66.15 24.99 -41.69
C ASN A 362 65.64 23.57 -41.90
N ASP A 363 66.29 22.78 -42.75
CA ASP A 363 65.85 21.44 -43.12
C ASP A 363 66.45 20.32 -42.27
N CYS A 364 67.31 20.67 -41.31
CA CYS A 364 68.01 19.78 -40.38
C CYS A 364 68.88 18.71 -41.06
N ASP A 365 69.43 18.97 -42.26
CA ASP A 365 70.30 18.04 -42.98
C ASP A 365 71.80 18.14 -42.60
N GLY A 366 72.14 19.12 -41.77
CA GLY A 366 73.50 19.40 -41.30
C GLY A 366 74.30 20.33 -42.21
N LYS A 367 73.66 20.94 -43.22
CA LYS A 367 74.20 22.02 -44.04
C LYS A 367 73.37 23.30 -43.80
N THR A 368 73.92 24.42 -44.23
CA THR A 368 73.29 25.73 -44.06
C THR A 368 73.24 26.41 -45.40
N ASP A 369 72.07 26.90 -45.80
CA ASP A 369 71.85 27.67 -47.01
C ASP A 369 72.36 26.97 -48.30
N GLU A 370 72.35 25.63 -48.35
CA GLU A 370 72.91 24.83 -49.46
C GLU A 370 72.03 24.79 -50.70
N ASP A 371 70.73 25.05 -50.54
CA ASP A 371 69.82 25.19 -51.66
C ASP A 371 69.89 26.61 -52.24
N GLU A 372 69.98 26.70 -53.56
CA GLU A 372 70.09 27.95 -54.31
C GLU A 372 68.80 28.77 -54.13
N ALA A 373 68.74 29.57 -53.05
CA ALA A 373 67.67 30.47 -52.62
C ALA A 373 66.44 30.47 -53.54
N ALA A 374 65.55 29.50 -53.35
CA ALA A 374 64.24 29.56 -53.98
C ALA A 374 63.53 30.78 -53.40
N ASN A 375 63.30 31.78 -54.26
CA ASN A 375 62.69 33.05 -53.90
C ASN A 375 61.24 32.82 -53.46
N ALA A 376 61.04 32.47 -52.18
CA ALA A 376 59.75 32.22 -51.52
C ALA A 376 58.85 33.48 -51.42
N SER A 377 59.22 34.56 -52.12
CA SER A 377 58.41 35.76 -52.36
C SER A 377 57.44 35.59 -53.54
N GLU A 378 57.48 34.47 -54.28
CA GLU A 378 56.47 34.15 -55.30
C GLU A 378 55.60 32.93 -54.92
N ILE A 379 54.45 33.25 -54.28
CA ILE A 379 53.13 32.60 -54.43
C ILE A 379 52.73 31.58 -53.31
N CYS A 380 52.20 32.12 -52.20
CA CYS A 380 51.39 31.46 -51.12
C CYS A 380 52.08 30.33 -50.29
N PRO A 381 52.65 30.63 -49.10
CA PRO A 381 53.30 29.63 -48.22
C PRO A 381 52.35 28.76 -47.37
N TYR A 382 51.04 28.78 -47.61
CA TYR A 382 50.06 28.03 -46.79
C TYR A 382 49.14 27.11 -47.61
N LEU A 383 49.71 26.32 -48.51
CA LEU A 383 48.97 25.33 -49.31
C LEU A 383 48.76 23.97 -48.60
N GLY A 384 49.18 23.83 -47.34
CA GLY A 384 49.07 22.60 -46.55
C GLY A 384 47.94 22.55 -45.51
N ASP A 385 47.28 23.67 -45.19
CA ASP A 385 46.23 23.69 -44.17
C ASP A 385 44.83 23.59 -44.81
N ASN A 386 44.10 22.52 -44.53
CA ASN A 386 42.78 22.22 -45.12
C ASN A 386 41.64 23.13 -44.59
N ARG A 387 41.96 24.26 -43.96
CA ARG A 387 40.97 25.22 -43.44
C ARG A 387 40.50 26.20 -44.52
N LEU A 388 39.20 26.13 -44.84
CA LEU A 388 38.57 26.90 -45.91
C LEU A 388 38.77 28.44 -45.80
N GLY A 389 38.79 28.99 -44.58
CA GLY A 389 38.93 30.43 -44.33
C GLY A 389 40.28 31.01 -44.77
N THR A 390 41.37 30.32 -44.42
CA THR A 390 42.76 30.70 -44.75
C THR A 390 43.03 30.59 -46.24
N PHE A 391 42.49 29.53 -46.86
CA PHE A 391 42.65 29.27 -48.28
C PHE A 391 41.95 30.33 -49.16
N VAL A 392 40.74 30.75 -48.78
CA VAL A 392 40.03 31.81 -49.51
C VAL A 392 40.70 33.18 -49.32
N SER A 393 41.26 33.45 -48.15
CA SER A 393 41.99 34.70 -47.90
C SER A 393 43.24 34.84 -48.79
N CYS A 394 44.03 33.77 -48.96
CA CYS A 394 45.20 33.78 -49.87
C CYS A 394 44.78 34.03 -51.33
N VAL A 395 43.70 33.39 -51.78
CA VAL A 395 43.21 33.53 -53.16
C VAL A 395 42.66 34.94 -53.42
N ASN A 396 41.95 35.54 -52.45
CA ASN A 396 41.47 36.93 -52.57
C ASN A 396 42.62 37.95 -52.57
N HIS A 397 43.66 37.72 -51.75
CA HIS A 397 44.86 38.55 -51.76
C HIS A 397 45.57 38.50 -53.12
N TYR A 398 45.79 37.29 -53.66
CA TYR A 398 46.42 37.09 -54.97
C TYR A 398 45.63 37.74 -56.10
N LEU A 399 44.30 37.63 -56.08
CA LEU A 399 43.45 38.27 -57.06
C LEU A 399 43.53 39.80 -57.02
N ASN A 400 43.50 40.40 -55.82
CA ASN A 400 43.55 41.85 -55.68
C ASN A 400 44.91 42.41 -56.13
N LYS A 401 46.00 41.66 -55.90
CA LYS A 401 47.32 41.95 -56.47
C LYS A 401 47.29 41.97 -58.01
N LEU A 402 46.72 40.94 -58.64
CA LEU A 402 46.59 40.89 -60.11
C LEU A 402 45.72 42.01 -60.68
N LYS A 403 44.70 42.48 -59.95
CA LYS A 403 43.89 43.65 -60.35
C LYS A 403 44.68 44.95 -60.25
N ALA A 404 45.45 45.13 -59.18
CA ALA A 404 46.27 46.33 -58.98
C ALA A 404 47.40 46.44 -60.01
N GLU A 405 47.93 45.30 -60.44
CA GLU A 405 49.04 45.20 -61.40
C GLU A 405 48.58 45.17 -62.87
N GLY A 406 47.26 45.13 -63.15
CA GLY A 406 46.73 45.05 -64.52
C GLY A 406 46.98 43.71 -65.22
N GLU A 407 47.46 42.70 -64.48
CA GLU A 407 47.92 41.40 -64.96
C GLU A 407 46.80 40.36 -65.06
N LEU A 408 45.55 40.77 -64.88
CA LEU A 408 44.38 39.87 -64.95
C LEU A 408 44.15 39.28 -66.34
N GLU A 409 44.65 39.95 -67.38
CA GLU A 409 44.55 39.54 -68.78
C GLU A 409 45.68 38.58 -69.20
N ASN A 410 46.68 38.38 -68.34
CA ASN A 410 47.76 37.43 -68.56
C ASN A 410 47.19 35.99 -68.57
N PRO A 411 47.27 35.25 -69.69
CA PRO A 411 46.61 33.95 -69.84
C PRO A 411 47.08 32.91 -68.83
N GLU A 412 48.34 33.00 -68.42
CA GLU A 412 48.98 32.04 -67.52
C GLU A 412 48.55 32.28 -66.06
N LYS A 413 48.56 33.54 -65.63
CA LYS A 413 48.06 33.96 -64.31
C LYS A 413 46.55 33.73 -64.16
N ALA A 414 45.78 33.96 -65.23
CA ALA A 414 44.35 33.64 -65.27
C ALA A 414 44.06 32.13 -65.20
N ARG A 415 44.96 31.29 -65.74
CA ARG A 415 44.87 29.82 -65.64
C ARG A 415 45.15 29.33 -64.22
N ILE A 416 46.15 29.91 -63.56
CA ILE A 416 46.50 29.62 -62.16
C ILE A 416 45.33 29.98 -61.23
N LEU A 417 44.76 31.16 -61.37
CA LEU A 417 43.60 31.60 -60.59
C LEU A 417 42.38 30.67 -60.78
N LYS A 418 42.12 30.19 -62.00
CA LYS A 418 41.07 29.19 -62.25
C LYS A 418 41.34 27.85 -61.57
N GLY A 419 42.61 27.40 -61.55
CA GLY A 419 43.03 26.19 -60.84
C GLY A 419 42.79 26.29 -59.33
N LEU A 420 43.13 27.43 -58.73
CA LEU A 420 42.91 27.70 -57.30
C LEU A 420 41.42 27.72 -56.94
N ILE A 421 40.57 28.35 -57.77
CA ILE A 421 39.11 28.34 -57.58
C ILE A 421 38.54 26.93 -57.73
N GLN A 422 39.08 26.09 -58.61
CA GLN A 422 38.64 24.70 -58.74
C GLN A 422 39.02 23.87 -57.51
N LYS A 423 40.21 24.08 -56.93
CA LYS A 423 40.60 23.45 -55.66
C LYS A 423 39.68 23.85 -54.50
N ILE A 424 39.31 25.13 -54.38
CA ILE A 424 38.32 25.59 -53.38
C ILE A 424 37.00 24.80 -53.52
N LYS A 425 36.52 24.55 -54.74
CA LYS A 425 35.27 23.81 -54.96
C LYS A 425 35.35 22.34 -54.59
N GLU A 426 36.53 21.72 -54.73
CA GLU A 426 36.73 20.34 -54.32
C GLU A 426 36.80 20.23 -52.79
N VAL A 427 37.48 21.16 -52.10
CA VAL A 427 37.50 21.24 -50.63
C VAL A 427 36.08 21.42 -50.05
N ILE A 428 35.26 22.29 -50.67
CA ILE A 428 33.86 22.48 -50.28
C ILE A 428 33.00 21.20 -50.48
N LYS A 429 33.34 20.30 -51.41
CA LYS A 429 32.59 19.05 -51.62
C LYS A 429 32.96 17.96 -50.62
N THR A 430 34.20 17.97 -50.11
CA THR A 430 34.71 16.94 -49.18
C THR A 430 34.32 17.21 -47.73
N GLU A 431 33.99 18.45 -47.36
CA GLU A 431 33.42 18.79 -46.05
C GLU A 431 31.91 18.48 -46.00
N LYS A 432 31.54 17.21 -45.75
CA LYS A 432 30.19 16.86 -45.27
C LYS A 432 30.14 17.06 -43.75
N VAL A 433 29.42 18.09 -43.29
CA VAL A 433 29.24 18.40 -41.86
C VAL A 433 27.96 17.74 -41.33
N GLU A 434 28.12 16.88 -40.32
CA GLU A 434 27.03 16.17 -39.60
C GLU A 434 26.40 16.96 -38.45
N ASP A 435 26.87 18.16 -38.13
CA ASP A 435 26.25 19.02 -37.11
C ASP A 435 25.35 20.12 -37.72
N LYS A 436 24.17 20.35 -37.12
CA LYS A 436 23.12 21.27 -37.60
C LYS A 436 23.29 22.71 -37.08
N ALA A 437 24.06 22.96 -36.03
CA ALA A 437 24.18 24.30 -35.43
C ALA A 437 25.19 25.23 -36.16
N GLU A 438 26.28 24.68 -36.70
CA GLU A 438 27.36 25.44 -37.35
C GLU A 438 27.14 25.63 -38.87
N LYS A 439 26.16 24.91 -39.42
CA LYS A 439 25.82 24.84 -40.85
C LYS A 439 25.28 26.15 -41.43
N LYS A 440 24.77 27.06 -40.61
CA LYS A 440 24.13 28.31 -41.06
C LYS A 440 25.16 29.42 -41.33
N GLU A 441 26.24 29.45 -40.56
CA GLU A 441 27.30 30.44 -40.63
C GLU A 441 28.24 30.15 -41.80
N ILE A 442 28.67 28.90 -41.94
CA ILE A 442 29.49 28.42 -43.07
C ILE A 442 28.73 28.53 -44.40
N LYS A 443 27.41 28.26 -44.42
CA LYS A 443 26.59 28.46 -45.64
C LYS A 443 26.43 29.92 -46.02
N LYS A 444 26.40 30.83 -45.05
CA LYS A 444 26.36 32.27 -45.29
C LYS A 444 27.70 32.74 -45.85
N GLU A 445 28.81 32.28 -45.27
CA GLU A 445 30.15 32.61 -45.72
C GLU A 445 30.48 32.06 -47.12
N ILE A 446 30.04 30.82 -47.43
CA ILE A 446 30.16 30.24 -48.77
C ILE A 446 29.27 30.97 -49.79
N LYS A 447 28.12 31.50 -49.37
CA LYS A 447 27.24 32.29 -50.25
C LYS A 447 27.87 33.64 -50.56
N ASP A 448 28.39 34.33 -49.55
CA ASP A 448 29.02 35.64 -49.68
C ASP A 448 30.30 35.55 -50.54
N LYS A 449 31.12 34.50 -50.34
CA LYS A 449 32.32 34.24 -51.16
C LYS A 449 31.98 33.81 -52.60
N LYS A 450 30.83 33.18 -52.85
CA LYS A 450 30.35 32.89 -54.22
C LYS A 450 29.87 34.13 -54.96
N GLU A 451 29.29 35.10 -54.26
CA GLU A 451 28.91 36.40 -54.82
C GLU A 451 30.15 37.22 -55.19
N GLU A 452 31.21 37.21 -54.37
CA GLU A 452 32.51 37.81 -54.73
C GLU A 452 33.11 37.20 -56.00
N ILE A 453 33.16 35.85 -56.08
CA ILE A 453 33.68 35.13 -57.27
C ILE A 453 32.82 35.39 -58.52
N SER A 454 31.51 35.61 -58.36
CA SER A 454 30.61 36.02 -59.44
C SER A 454 30.93 37.43 -59.94
N GLY A 455 31.18 38.38 -59.03
CA GLY A 455 31.62 39.75 -59.38
C GLY A 455 32.94 39.77 -60.15
N ILE A 456 33.85 38.85 -59.82
CA ILE A 456 35.15 38.70 -60.50
C ILE A 456 34.98 38.14 -61.91
N ARG A 457 34.06 37.19 -62.11
CA ARG A 457 33.70 36.69 -63.45
C ARG A 457 32.97 37.74 -64.28
N GLY A 458 32.14 38.58 -63.66
CA GLY A 458 31.50 39.73 -64.29
C GLY A 458 32.51 40.74 -64.82
N GLY A 459 33.49 41.15 -63.99
CA GLY A 459 34.56 42.06 -64.41
C GLY A 459 35.44 41.54 -65.55
N ILE A 460 35.74 40.23 -65.56
CA ILE A 460 36.47 39.58 -66.66
C ILE A 460 35.65 39.56 -67.97
N LYS A 461 34.32 39.47 -67.87
CA LYS A 461 33.41 39.50 -69.02
C LYS A 461 33.25 40.92 -69.57
N ASP A 462 33.13 41.92 -68.70
CA ASP A 462 33.02 43.34 -69.08
C ASP A 462 34.32 43.87 -69.71
N LEU A 463 35.49 43.40 -69.24
CA LEU A 463 36.78 43.68 -69.88
C LEU A 463 36.87 43.04 -71.26
N LYS A 464 36.43 41.77 -71.43
CA LYS A 464 36.37 41.12 -72.74
C LYS A 464 35.41 41.81 -73.72
N GLU A 465 34.26 42.31 -73.26
CA GLU A 465 33.32 43.05 -74.12
C GLU A 465 33.89 44.43 -74.51
N LYS A 466 34.55 45.17 -73.60
CA LYS A 466 35.25 46.43 -73.92
C LYS A 466 36.38 46.25 -74.95
N PHE A 467 37.14 45.16 -74.86
CA PHE A 467 38.20 44.87 -75.85
C PHE A 467 37.68 44.30 -77.18
N SER A 468 36.53 43.63 -77.18
CA SER A 468 35.86 43.22 -78.43
C SER A 468 35.16 44.37 -79.18
N GLY A 469 34.87 45.48 -78.47
CA GLY A 469 34.28 46.71 -79.04
C GLY A 469 35.28 47.65 -79.73
N SER A 470 36.59 47.54 -79.43
CA SER A 470 37.62 48.42 -80.01
C SER A 470 38.30 47.91 -81.28
N PHE A 471 37.85 46.77 -81.84
CA PHE A 471 38.38 46.24 -83.10
C PHE A 471 37.28 45.96 -84.15
N LYS A 472 36.32 46.88 -84.34
CA LYS A 472 35.50 46.95 -85.57
C LYS A 472 35.13 48.39 -85.95
N LYS A 473 36.07 49.08 -86.62
CA LYS A 473 35.86 50.07 -87.69
C LYS A 473 37.25 50.38 -88.26
N LYS A 474 37.71 49.67 -89.30
CA LYS A 474 37.60 50.02 -90.73
C LYS A 474 37.73 51.52 -91.03
N GLY A 475 38.76 51.86 -91.82
CA GLY A 475 38.90 53.09 -92.60
C GLY A 475 40.29 53.69 -92.42
N SER A 476 41.30 53.32 -93.23
CA SER A 476 41.60 53.81 -94.58
C SER A 476 42.69 54.90 -94.56
N CYS A 477 43.73 54.70 -95.36
CA CYS A 477 44.88 55.58 -95.62
C CYS A 477 44.53 57.05 -95.96
N GLY A 478 45.51 57.92 -95.76
CA GLY A 478 45.68 59.19 -96.46
C GLY A 478 47.12 59.69 -96.34
N GLU A 479 47.76 59.80 -97.52
CA GLU A 479 49.08 60.37 -97.92
C GLU A 479 50.06 60.92 -96.88
#